data_AF-A0A645I1G8-F1
#
_entry.id   AF-A0A645I1G8-F1
#
_cell.length_a   1.000
_cell.length_b   1.000
_cell.length_c   1.000
_cell.angle_alpha   90.00
_cell.angle_beta   90.00
_cell.angle_gamma   90.00
#
_symmetry.space_group_name_H-M   'P 1'
#
loop_
_entity.id
_entity.type
_entity.pdbx_description
1 polymer ?
#
loop_
_entity_poly.entity_id
_entity_poly.type
_entity_poly.pdbx_seq_one_letter_code
_entity_poly.pdbx_strand_id
1 'polypeptide(L)'
;MEAGNAKGFYNATDLNRVGQAVVWLSTAFNQYCYPVEVAPKVDWQVTDFPNQRDMAAYLANIVALLTAYYVPPGSPSLPSDMAGLDYEKANAIEKTLDDLKKLFDNMIEAFLYSGIFYVGEEFVL
;
A
#
# COMPACT_ATOMS: atom_id res chain seq x y z
N MET A 1 -7.79 -11.83 24.65
CA MET A 1 -9.15 -11.59 24.14
C MET A 1 -8.97 -10.94 22.78
N GLU A 2 -9.18 -11.71 21.71
CA GLU A 2 -9.12 -11.16 20.35
C GLU A 2 -10.36 -10.29 20.16
N ALA A 3 -10.15 -8.97 20.13
CA ALA A 3 -11.18 -8.04 19.69
C ALA A 3 -11.35 -8.24 18.19
N GLY A 4 -12.24 -9.16 17.83
CA GLY A 4 -12.71 -9.31 16.45
C GLY A 4 -13.21 -7.94 15.97
N ASN A 5 -12.46 -7.35 15.04
CA ASN A 5 -12.80 -6.10 14.39
C ASN A 5 -14.24 -6.22 13.90
N ALA A 6 -15.16 -5.40 14.42
CA ALA A 6 -16.55 -5.40 13.95
C ALA A 6 -16.49 -5.07 12.45
N LYS A 7 -16.72 -6.08 11.60
CA LYS A 7 -16.41 -6.14 10.15
C LYS A 7 -17.15 -5.11 9.26
N GLY A 8 -17.61 -3.99 9.80
CA GLY A 8 -18.46 -3.04 9.08
C GLY A 8 -18.04 -1.56 9.14
N PHE A 9 -17.04 -1.16 9.94
CA PHE A 9 -16.69 0.26 10.07
C PHE A 9 -15.20 0.52 9.96
N TYR A 10 -14.84 1.41 9.03
CA TYR A 10 -13.49 1.93 8.86
C TYR A 10 -13.16 2.90 10.00
N ASN A 11 -12.43 2.42 11.01
CA ASN A 11 -12.21 3.14 12.26
C ASN A 11 -10.75 3.58 12.43
N ALA A 12 -10.42 4.20 13.57
CA ALA A 12 -9.07 4.66 13.88
C ALA A 12 -8.01 3.55 13.74
N THR A 13 -8.35 2.31 14.08
CA THR A 13 -7.47 1.14 13.91
C THR A 13 -7.17 0.88 12.43
N ASP A 14 -8.17 0.99 11.57
CA ASP A 14 -8.01 0.79 10.12
C ASP A 14 -7.20 1.92 9.48
N LEU A 15 -7.47 3.17 9.87
CA LEU A 15 -6.66 4.33 9.46
C LEU A 15 -5.20 4.16 9.86
N ASN A 16 -4.93 3.71 11.09
CA ASN A 16 -3.58 3.45 11.58
C ASN A 16 -2.92 2.29 10.84
N ARG A 17 -3.66 1.20 10.57
CA ARG A 17 -3.16 0.04 9.83
C ARG A 17 -2.72 0.44 8.42
N VAL A 18 -3.54 1.21 7.70
CA VAL A 18 -3.16 1.70 6.37
C VAL A 18 -2.03 2.72 6.44
N GLY A 19 -2.05 3.64 7.43
CA GLY A 19 -0.95 4.57 7.66
C GLY A 19 0.38 3.83 7.86
N GLN A 20 0.40 2.78 8.68
CA GLN A 20 1.57 1.92 8.89
C GLN A 20 2.00 1.18 7.61
N ALA A 21 1.05 0.69 6.80
CA ALA A 21 1.35 0.06 5.53
C ALA A 21 2.05 1.05 4.57
N VAL A 22 1.59 2.30 4.52
CA VAL A 22 2.23 3.37 3.73
C VAL A 22 3.65 3.67 4.22
N VAL A 23 3.87 3.74 5.55
CA VAL A 23 5.24 3.90 6.11
C VAL A 23 6.14 2.74 5.73
N TRP A 24 5.65 1.51 5.86
CA TRP A 24 6.43 0.32 5.56
C TRP A 24 6.81 0.27 4.07
N LEU A 25 5.82 0.47 3.19
CA LEU A 25 6.03 0.45 1.73
C LEU A 25 6.95 1.58 1.28
N SER A 26 6.80 2.79 1.82
CA SER A 26 7.67 3.91 1.44
C SER A 26 9.11 3.68 1.87
N THR A 27 9.31 3.13 3.07
CA THR A 27 10.66 2.76 3.56
C THR A 27 11.28 1.70 2.66
N ALA A 28 10.53 0.66 2.31
CA ALA A 28 11.00 -0.39 1.41
C ALA A 28 11.32 0.17 0.02
N PHE A 29 10.47 1.01 -0.55
CA PHE A 29 10.69 1.59 -1.87
C PHE A 29 11.96 2.44 -1.92
N ASN A 30 12.17 3.31 -0.93
CA ASN A 30 13.38 4.11 -0.84
C ASN A 30 14.65 3.25 -0.70
N GLN A 31 14.58 2.13 0.02
CA GLN A 31 15.71 1.19 0.13
C GLN A 31 16.12 0.58 -1.22
N TYR A 32 15.16 0.37 -2.13
CA TYR A 32 15.39 -0.16 -3.48
C TYR A 32 15.46 0.95 -4.55
N CYS A 33 15.81 2.18 -4.15
CA CYS A 33 16.00 3.32 -5.05
C CYS A 33 14.73 3.76 -5.81
N TYR A 34 13.54 3.52 -5.26
CA TYR A 34 12.28 4.12 -5.69
C TYR A 34 11.93 5.28 -4.74
N PRO A 35 12.34 6.52 -5.04
CA PRO A 35 12.19 7.64 -4.12
C PRO A 35 10.71 7.97 -3.92
N VAL A 36 10.29 8.00 -2.66
CA VAL A 36 8.93 8.37 -2.28
C VAL A 36 8.94 9.09 -0.94
N GLU A 37 8.33 10.28 -0.92
CA GLU A 37 8.19 11.10 0.28
C GLU A 37 6.73 11.11 0.72
N VAL A 38 6.48 10.55 1.90
CA VAL A 38 5.15 10.47 2.51
C VAL A 38 5.26 10.74 4.01
N ALA A 39 4.23 11.35 4.57
CA ALA A 39 4.10 11.62 6.00
C ALA A 39 2.70 11.19 6.48
N PRO A 40 2.38 9.89 6.46
CA PRO A 40 1.08 9.41 6.90
C PRO A 40 0.94 9.56 8.42
N LYS A 41 -0.25 9.97 8.87
CA LYS A 41 -0.62 9.91 10.30
C LYS A 41 -0.91 8.45 10.70
N VAL A 42 -0.33 8.00 11.81
CA VAL A 42 -0.38 6.59 12.28
C VAL A 42 -0.87 6.42 13.72
N ASP A 43 -1.30 7.51 14.35
CA ASP A 43 -1.70 7.61 15.75
C ASP A 43 -3.14 8.13 15.91
N TRP A 44 -4.01 7.86 14.93
CA TRP A 44 -5.44 8.14 14.99
C TRP A 44 -6.05 7.55 16.26
N GLN A 45 -6.78 8.38 16.98
CA GLN A 45 -7.54 7.97 18.17
C GLN A 45 -9.01 7.79 17.82
N VAL A 46 -9.72 6.94 18.57
CA VAL A 46 -11.19 6.77 18.41
C VAL A 46 -11.94 8.09 18.66
N THR A 47 -11.34 8.99 19.44
CA THR A 47 -11.85 10.33 19.73
C THR A 47 -11.47 11.37 18.69
N ASP A 48 -10.62 11.02 17.71
CA ASP A 48 -10.29 11.94 16.62
C ASP A 48 -11.49 12.07 15.68
N PHE A 49 -11.76 13.30 15.26
CA PHE A 49 -12.74 13.61 14.23
C PHE A 49 -11.99 14.04 12.97
N PRO A 50 -11.61 13.09 12.07
CA PRO A 50 -10.91 13.41 10.84
C PRO A 50 -11.70 14.42 10.02
N ASN A 51 -11.08 15.55 9.71
CA ASN A 51 -11.68 16.53 8.81
C ASN A 51 -11.29 16.23 7.35
N GLN A 52 -11.91 16.96 6.42
CA GLN A 52 -11.66 16.78 4.99
C GLN A 52 -10.18 16.96 4.60
N ARG A 53 -9.45 17.88 5.26
CA ARG A 53 -8.03 18.10 5.00
C ARG A 53 -7.19 16.90 5.44
N ASP A 54 -7.48 16.33 6.60
CA ASP A 54 -6.73 15.16 7.07
C ASP A 54 -6.95 13.95 6.16
N MET A 55 -8.19 13.77 5.69
CA MET A 55 -8.54 12.70 4.76
C MET A 55 -7.97 12.90 3.35
N ALA A 56 -7.87 14.15 2.88
CA ALA A 56 -7.18 14.48 1.65
C ALA A 56 -5.68 14.18 1.75
N ALA A 57 -5.04 14.54 2.87
CA ALA A 57 -3.64 14.22 3.12
C ALA A 57 -3.41 12.70 3.22
N TYR A 58 -4.33 11.98 3.85
CA TYR A 58 -4.31 10.52 3.93
C TYR A 58 -4.31 9.87 2.53
N LEU A 59 -5.26 10.24 1.65
CA LEU A 59 -5.28 9.74 0.27
C LEU A 59 -4.07 10.20 -0.55
N ALA A 60 -3.60 11.44 -0.37
CA ALA A 60 -2.43 11.96 -1.08
C ALA A 60 -1.17 11.13 -0.79
N ASN A 61 -0.97 10.68 0.45
CA ASN A 61 0.15 9.79 0.78
C ASN A 61 0.06 8.44 0.04
N ILE A 62 -1.14 7.86 -0.07
CA ILE A 62 -1.37 6.60 -0.80
C ILE A 62 -1.12 6.82 -2.29
N VAL A 63 -1.62 7.92 -2.86
CA VAL A 63 -1.41 8.25 -4.29
C VAL A 63 0.08 8.49 -4.60
N ALA A 64 0.80 9.19 -3.73
CA ALA A 64 2.25 9.39 -3.88
C ALA A 64 2.98 8.04 -3.91
N LEU A 65 2.62 7.11 -3.03
CA LEU A 65 3.16 5.76 -3.00
C LEU A 65 2.90 5.00 -4.31
N LEU A 66 1.67 5.04 -4.81
CA LEU A 66 1.27 4.38 -6.06
C LEU A 66 1.90 5.02 -7.29
N THR A 67 2.24 6.31 -7.24
CA THR A 67 2.88 7.02 -8.34
C THR A 67 4.38 6.75 -8.40
N ALA A 68 5.00 6.45 -7.25
CA ALA A 68 6.43 6.13 -7.17
C ALA A 68 6.79 4.77 -7.79
N TYR A 69 5.79 3.91 -8.05
CA TYR A 69 5.98 2.57 -8.59
C TYR A 69 4.89 2.21 -9.60
N TYR A 70 5.00 1.04 -10.22
CA TYR A 70 3.97 0.55 -11.14
C TYR A 70 2.78 -0.04 -10.37
N VAL A 71 1.56 0.28 -10.78
CA VAL A 71 0.34 -0.36 -10.26
C VAL A 71 -0.20 -1.31 -11.33
N PRO A 72 -0.40 -2.61 -11.02
CA PRO A 72 -0.81 -3.57 -12.03
C PRO A 72 -2.22 -3.29 -12.56
N PRO A 73 -2.47 -3.55 -13.86
CA PRO A 73 -3.80 -3.42 -14.45
C PRO A 73 -4.79 -4.34 -13.73
N GLY A 74 -5.98 -3.83 -13.43
CA GLY A 74 -7.00 -4.57 -12.67
C GLY A 74 -6.99 -4.28 -11.16
N SER A 75 -6.02 -3.54 -10.65
CA SER A 75 -6.11 -2.94 -9.31
C SER A 75 -7.33 -2.01 -9.24
N PRO A 76 -8.12 -2.03 -8.16
CA PRO A 76 -9.27 -1.16 -8.04
C PRO A 76 -8.84 0.32 -8.02
N SER A 77 -9.66 1.20 -8.59
CA SER A 77 -9.41 2.63 -8.54
C SER A 77 -9.58 3.14 -7.12
N LEU A 78 -8.62 3.97 -6.66
CA LEU A 78 -8.80 4.69 -5.42
C LEU A 78 -10.03 5.62 -5.50
N PRO A 79 -10.74 5.83 -4.39
CA PRO A 79 -11.79 6.82 -4.35
C PRO A 79 -11.22 8.23 -4.55
N SER A 80 -12.00 9.13 -5.17
CA SER A 80 -11.60 10.53 -5.37
C SER A 80 -11.49 11.32 -4.07
N ASP A 81 -12.24 10.90 -3.05
CA ASP A 81 -12.25 11.46 -1.71
C ASP A 81 -12.67 10.40 -0.67
N MET A 82 -12.53 10.74 0.61
CA MET A 82 -13.00 9.90 1.72
C MET A 82 -14.44 10.26 2.14
N ALA A 83 -15.18 11.08 1.37
CA ALA A 83 -16.54 11.44 1.72
C ALA A 83 -17.47 10.25 1.48
N GLY A 84 -18.33 9.95 2.47
CA GLY A 84 -19.19 8.77 2.42
C GLY A 84 -18.39 7.48 2.20
N LEU A 85 -17.29 7.30 2.95
CA LEU A 85 -16.48 6.09 2.89
C LEU A 85 -17.33 4.87 3.26
N ASP A 86 -17.60 4.02 2.28
CA ASP A 86 -18.26 2.74 2.44
C ASP A 86 -17.24 1.60 2.41
N TYR A 87 -17.74 0.38 2.57
CA TYR A 87 -16.90 -0.82 2.56
C TYR A 87 -16.20 -1.01 1.20
N GLU A 88 -16.78 -0.56 0.09
CA GLU A 88 -16.20 -0.73 -1.25
C GLU A 88 -14.99 0.18 -1.44
N LYS A 89 -15.13 1.47 -1.07
CA LYS A 89 -14.03 2.42 -1.09
C LYS A 89 -12.91 2.03 -0.13
N ALA A 90 -13.24 1.57 1.07
CA ALA A 90 -12.26 1.06 2.03
C ALA A 90 -11.50 -0.16 1.48
N ASN A 91 -12.23 -1.14 0.95
CA ASN A 91 -11.63 -2.33 0.35
C ASN A 91 -10.76 -1.98 -0.86
N ALA A 92 -11.17 -1.02 -1.68
CA ALA A 92 -10.37 -0.55 -2.82
C ALA A 92 -9.01 0.00 -2.36
N ILE A 93 -8.98 0.82 -1.30
CA ILE A 93 -7.73 1.35 -0.74
C ILE A 93 -6.82 0.21 -0.28
N GLU A 94 -7.35 -0.72 0.53
CA GLU A 94 -6.55 -1.83 1.06
C GLU A 94 -6.05 -2.76 -0.03
N LYS A 95 -6.91 -3.09 -0.99
CA LYS A 95 -6.60 -4.00 -2.09
C LYS A 95 -5.51 -3.44 -2.98
N THR A 96 -5.56 -2.15 -3.31
CA THR A 96 -4.54 -1.50 -4.15
C THR A 96 -3.18 -1.47 -3.45
N LEU A 97 -3.13 -1.27 -2.13
CA LEU A 97 -1.89 -1.37 -1.37
C LEU A 97 -1.35 -2.81 -1.28
N ASP A 98 -2.23 -3.80 -1.12
CA ASP A 98 -1.86 -5.23 -1.14
C ASP A 98 -1.31 -5.66 -2.50
N ASP A 99 -1.94 -5.23 -3.60
CA ASP A 99 -1.48 -5.54 -4.96
C ASP A 99 -0.14 -4.86 -5.26
N LEU A 100 0.05 -3.61 -4.81
CA LEU A 100 1.33 -2.92 -4.89
C LEU A 100 2.43 -3.69 -4.14
N LYS A 101 2.14 -4.13 -2.91
CA LYS A 101 3.09 -4.91 -2.10
C LYS A 101 3.49 -6.20 -2.81
N LYS A 102 2.53 -6.96 -3.33
CA LYS A 102 2.81 -8.22 -4.04
C LYS A 102 3.69 -8.00 -5.26
N LEU A 103 3.44 -6.94 -6.02
CA LEU A 103 4.27 -6.62 -7.17
C LEU A 103 5.72 -6.31 -6.75
N PHE A 104 5.89 -5.55 -5.67
CA PHE A 104 7.20 -5.26 -5.10
C PHE A 104 7.91 -6.52 -4.60
N ASP A 105 7.21 -7.40 -3.88
CA ASP A 105 7.78 -8.68 -3.41
C ASP A 105 8.21 -9.56 -4.61
N ASN A 106 7.37 -9.67 -5.64
CA ASN A 106 7.70 -10.43 -6.86
C ASN A 106 8.94 -9.88 -7.59
N MET A 107 9.11 -8.55 -7.61
CA MET A 107 10.30 -7.91 -8.17
C MET A 107 11.56 -8.30 -7.37
N ILE A 108 11.50 -8.28 -6.03
CA ILE A 108 12.62 -8.69 -5.18
C ILE A 108 12.97 -10.17 -5.43
N GLU A 109 11.97 -11.04 -5.47
CA GLU A 109 12.16 -12.47 -5.73
C GLU A 109 12.81 -12.69 -7.10
N ALA A 110 12.36 -12.00 -8.15
CA ALA A 110 12.93 -12.10 -9.49
C ALA A 110 14.41 -11.67 -9.55
N PHE A 111 14.83 -10.65 -8.79
CA PHE A 111 16.24 -10.24 -8.73
C PHE A 111 17.14 -11.36 -8.18
N LEU A 112 16.68 -12.12 -7.19
CA LEU A 112 17.46 -13.22 -6.58
C LEU A 112 17.68 -14.38 -7.56
N TYR A 113 16.79 -14.58 -8.54
CA TYR A 113 16.93 -15.63 -9.55
C TYR A 113 17.89 -15.27 -10.71
N SER A 114 18.37 -14.02 -10.83
CA SER A 114 19.26 -13.62 -11.93
C SER A 114 20.70 -14.18 -11.82
N GLY A 115 21.05 -14.81 -10.69
CA GLY A 115 22.39 -15.35 -10.40
C GLY A 115 22.65 -16.80 -10.82
N ILE A 116 21.72 -17.49 -11.51
CA ILE A 116 21.89 -18.90 -11.92
C ILE A 116 22.22 -19.09 -13.42
N PHE A 117 22.37 -18.02 -14.19
CA PHE A 117 22.80 -18.14 -15.58
C PHE A 117 24.32 -18.07 -15.68
N TYR A 118 24.97 -19.23 -15.80
CA TYR A 118 26.32 -19.28 -16.34
C TYR A 118 26.26 -19.04 -17.84
N VAL A 119 27.08 -18.13 -18.35
CA VAL A 119 27.37 -18.06 -19.79
C VAL A 119 28.06 -19.37 -20.19
N GLY A 120 27.36 -20.24 -20.92
CA GLY A 120 27.95 -21.43 -21.54
C GLY A 120 27.25 -22.78 -21.32
N GLU A 121 26.06 -22.86 -20.70
CA GLU A 121 25.32 -24.14 -20.72
C GLU A 121 24.67 -24.38 -22.09
N GLU A 122 25.18 -25.38 -22.80
CA GLU A 122 24.59 -25.93 -24.03
C GLU A 122 23.37 -26.76 -23.65
N PHE A 123 22.18 -26.29 -24.03
CA PHE A 123 20.96 -27.06 -23.94
C PHE A 123 21.01 -28.19 -24.98
N VAL A 124 21.26 -29.42 -24.54
CA VAL A 124 21.12 -30.61 -25.40
C VAL A 124 19.64 -31.00 -25.40
N LEU A 125 19.02 -30.92 -26.59
CA LEU A 125 17.65 -31.42 -26.86
C LEU A 125 17.59 -32.94 -26.89
#